data_AF-A0A1F9P2Z2-F1
#
_entry.id   AF-A0A1F9P2Z2-F1
#
_cell.length_a   1.000
_cell.length_b   1.000
_cell.length_c   1.000
_cell.angle_alpha   90.00
_cell.angle_beta   90.00
_cell.angle_gamma   90.00
#
_symmetry.space_group_name_H-M   'P 1'
#
loop_
_entity.id
_entity.type
_entity.pdbx_description
1 polymer ?
#
loop_
_entity_poly.entity_id
_entity_poly.type
_entity_poly.pdbx_seq_one_letter_code
_entity_poly.pdbx_strand_id
1 'polypeptide(L)'
;MALKLGELLINEGLLTQEQLEEALKCQVIFGIKLGSSLIEMGFIDEGKLVKLLSKKLGVPAATRKELMEVTYTVYSLLPSSLAEKHRVIPFKLENKRLSIAMSDPTDFTAIDELAFVTGYIIQPFIAPDIRIAFALEKYYQIQRDMRYLRVSGGFKSAAAPKQGTLPDEGPTHDPIAVTYRKEDGELLNIEIPAEFEGFGSLPDLPEELVTQEEKLGRYTIDKLSFAFAAARERDEIADIFIKYLGQEFTTGALFIVRGNAAVGWRAVTGGELLSGFGELSLLLGKPSVMRDIVETRNFSMGALINTPENRQ
;
A
#
# COMPACT_ATOMS: atom_id res chain seq x y z
N MET A 1 -1.04 -24.45 7.80
CA MET A 1 -1.15 -24.52 6.33
C MET A 1 0.01 -23.84 5.58
N ALA A 2 0.59 -22.75 6.10
CA ALA A 2 1.69 -22.02 5.42
C ALA A 2 2.94 -22.88 5.10
N LEU A 3 3.42 -23.70 6.05
CA LEU A 3 4.55 -24.61 5.83
C LEU A 3 4.31 -25.59 4.68
N LYS A 4 3.10 -26.17 4.60
CA LYS A 4 2.71 -27.10 3.52
C LYS A 4 2.67 -26.42 2.14
N LEU A 5 2.28 -25.15 2.08
CA LEU A 5 2.32 -24.38 0.83
C LEU A 5 3.76 -24.07 0.43
N GLY A 6 4.59 -23.64 1.38
CA GLY A 6 6.01 -23.35 1.15
C GLY A 6 6.78 -24.55 0.61
N GLU A 7 6.68 -25.69 1.28
CA GLU A 7 7.30 -26.96 0.85
C GLU A 7 6.84 -27.37 -0.56
N LEU A 8 5.54 -27.16 -0.85
CA LEU A 8 4.97 -27.50 -2.14
C LEU A 8 5.49 -26.59 -3.27
N LEU A 9 5.74 -25.31 -2.99
CA LEU A 9 6.34 -24.37 -3.94
C LEU A 9 7.82 -24.69 -4.19
N ILE A 10 8.55 -25.13 -3.16
CA ILE A 10 9.95 -25.59 -3.29
C ILE A 10 10.02 -26.87 -4.13
N ASN A 11 9.14 -27.84 -3.86
CA ASN A 11 9.10 -29.11 -4.60
C ASN A 11 8.79 -28.93 -6.09
N GLU A 12 8.00 -27.92 -6.44
CA GLU A 12 7.69 -27.57 -7.83
C GLU A 12 8.76 -26.64 -8.47
N GLY A 13 9.85 -26.35 -7.75
CA GLY A 13 10.97 -25.53 -8.22
C GLY A 13 10.63 -24.06 -8.41
N LEU A 14 9.55 -23.57 -7.79
CA LEU A 14 9.07 -22.19 -7.92
C LEU A 14 9.66 -21.25 -6.86
N LEU A 15 10.27 -21.80 -5.81
CA LEU A 15 10.76 -21.05 -4.67
C LEU A 15 12.02 -21.72 -4.11
N THR A 16 12.97 -20.92 -3.61
CA THR A 16 14.09 -21.43 -2.81
C THR A 16 13.76 -21.43 -1.32
N GLN A 17 14.48 -22.21 -0.54
CA GLN A 17 14.34 -22.23 0.93
C GLN A 17 14.56 -20.83 1.54
N GLU A 18 15.56 -20.10 1.06
CA GLU A 18 15.86 -18.73 1.51
C GLU A 18 14.70 -17.75 1.23
N GLN A 19 14.09 -17.84 0.03
CA GLN A 19 12.93 -17.02 -0.33
C GLN A 19 11.71 -17.35 0.52
N LEU A 20 11.51 -18.63 0.85
CA LEU A 20 10.43 -19.05 1.74
C LEU A 20 10.60 -18.48 3.14
N GLU A 21 11.80 -18.54 3.70
CA GLU A 21 12.10 -18.03 5.03
C GLU A 21 11.88 -16.53 5.12
N GLU A 22 12.33 -15.77 4.12
CA GLU A 22 12.10 -14.33 4.08
C GLU A 22 10.61 -14.00 3.96
N ALA A 23 9.87 -14.77 3.15
CA ALA A 23 8.44 -14.60 3.02
C ALA A 23 7.66 -14.92 4.30
N LEU A 24 8.08 -15.94 5.04
CA LEU A 24 7.50 -16.28 6.34
C LEU A 24 7.77 -15.20 7.39
N LYS A 25 8.95 -14.57 7.39
CA LYS A 25 9.22 -13.42 8.28
C LYS A 25 8.28 -12.26 7.99
N CYS A 26 8.13 -11.89 6.73
CA CYS A 26 7.18 -10.85 6.32
C CYS A 26 5.74 -11.25 6.67
N GLN A 27 5.37 -12.52 6.52
CA GLN A 27 4.06 -13.03 6.92
C GLN A 27 3.77 -12.75 8.41
N VAL A 28 4.75 -12.99 9.29
CA VAL A 28 4.63 -12.76 10.74
C VAL A 28 4.58 -11.27 11.07
N ILE A 29 5.44 -10.46 10.43
CA ILE A 29 5.54 -9.03 10.69
C ILE A 29 4.27 -8.29 10.23
N PHE A 30 3.74 -8.64 9.06
CA PHE A 30 2.64 -7.91 8.42
C PHE A 30 1.28 -8.62 8.53
N GLY A 31 1.23 -9.83 9.08
CA GLY A 31 -0.02 -10.58 9.28
C GLY A 31 -0.70 -11.01 7.97
N ILE A 32 0.00 -11.02 6.84
CA ILE A 32 -0.55 -11.35 5.52
C ILE A 32 -0.54 -12.87 5.24
N LYS A 33 -1.24 -13.32 4.20
CA LYS A 33 -1.11 -14.72 3.74
C LYS A 33 0.22 -14.92 3.00
N LEU A 34 0.88 -16.06 3.22
CA LEU A 34 2.17 -16.40 2.61
C LEU A 34 2.19 -16.17 1.09
N GLY A 35 1.13 -16.62 0.39
CA GLY A 35 1.03 -16.47 -1.06
C GLY A 35 1.05 -15.01 -1.53
N SER A 36 0.39 -14.11 -0.80
CA SER A 36 0.42 -12.68 -1.12
C SER A 36 1.77 -12.05 -0.79
N SER A 37 2.40 -12.49 0.30
CA SER A 37 3.77 -12.08 0.66
C SER A 37 4.76 -12.41 -0.47
N LEU A 38 4.68 -13.64 -0.99
CA LEU A 38 5.54 -14.10 -2.09
C LEU A 38 5.36 -13.31 -3.38
N ILE A 39 4.12 -12.90 -3.70
CA ILE A 39 3.82 -12.06 -4.87
C ILE A 39 4.36 -10.64 -4.67
N GLU A 40 4.12 -10.03 -3.50
CA GLU A 40 4.57 -8.66 -3.20
C GLU A 40 6.10 -8.53 -3.20
N MET A 41 6.82 -9.56 -2.75
CA MET A 41 8.29 -9.62 -2.82
C MET A 41 8.84 -9.97 -4.21
N GLY A 42 7.98 -10.26 -5.18
CA GLY A 42 8.39 -10.65 -6.53
C GLY A 42 9.09 -12.02 -6.62
N PHE A 43 8.95 -12.88 -5.60
CA PHE A 43 9.54 -14.21 -5.58
C PHE A 43 8.77 -15.21 -6.45
N ILE A 44 7.46 -15.01 -6.60
CA ILE A 44 6.63 -15.84 -7.46
C ILE A 44 5.69 -14.99 -8.32
N ASP A 45 5.53 -15.42 -9.57
CA ASP A 45 4.48 -14.88 -10.43
C ASP A 45 3.10 -15.31 -9.92
N GLU A 46 2.17 -14.37 -9.93
CA GLU A 46 0.80 -14.58 -9.48
C GLU A 46 0.10 -15.71 -10.24
N GLY A 47 0.24 -15.75 -11.56
CA GLY A 47 -0.39 -16.77 -12.38
C GLY A 47 0.13 -18.17 -12.05
N LYS A 48 1.43 -18.31 -11.78
CA LYS A 48 2.03 -19.58 -11.36
C LYS A 48 1.50 -20.05 -10.01
N LEU A 49 1.46 -19.16 -9.01
CA LEU A 49 0.96 -19.49 -7.68
C LEU A 49 -0.50 -19.97 -7.74
N VAL A 50 -1.35 -19.19 -8.41
CA VAL A 50 -2.79 -19.46 -8.47
C VAL A 50 -3.08 -20.74 -9.26
N LYS A 51 -2.35 -21.00 -10.37
CA LYS A 51 -2.48 -22.24 -11.15
C LYS A 51 -2.14 -23.48 -10.32
N LEU A 52 -1.08 -23.39 -9.51
CA LEU A 52 -0.66 -24.48 -8.64
C LEU A 52 -1.66 -24.73 -7.51
N LEU A 53 -2.16 -23.67 -6.86
CA LEU A 53 -3.21 -23.77 -5.85
C LEU A 53 -4.50 -24.35 -6.42
N SER A 54 -4.91 -23.88 -7.60
CA SER A 54 -6.07 -24.39 -8.34
C SER A 54 -5.96 -25.91 -8.58
N LYS A 55 -4.80 -26.39 -9.05
CA LYS A 55 -4.55 -27.82 -9.28
C LYS A 55 -4.61 -28.64 -7.99
N LYS A 56 -4.10 -28.11 -6.88
CA LYS A 56 -4.03 -28.83 -5.60
C LYS A 56 -5.37 -28.87 -4.87
N LEU A 57 -6.15 -27.79 -4.95
CA LEU A 57 -7.43 -27.66 -4.28
C LEU A 57 -8.60 -28.14 -5.15
N GLY A 58 -8.39 -28.38 -6.44
CA GLY A 58 -9.43 -28.83 -7.37
C GLY A 58 -10.47 -27.75 -7.69
N VAL A 59 -10.16 -26.48 -7.44
CA VAL A 59 -11.04 -25.34 -7.71
C VAL A 59 -10.45 -24.45 -8.80
N PRO A 60 -11.27 -23.81 -9.65
CA PRO A 60 -10.77 -22.93 -10.69
C PRO A 60 -10.12 -21.65 -10.13
N ALA A 61 -9.22 -21.07 -10.90
CA ALA A 61 -8.51 -19.83 -10.60
C ALA A 61 -9.27 -18.63 -11.16
N ALA A 62 -9.48 -17.57 -10.36
CA ALA A 62 -9.97 -16.30 -10.89
C ALA A 62 -8.80 -15.47 -11.44
N THR A 63 -8.98 -14.90 -12.62
CA THR A 63 -7.97 -14.06 -13.26
C THR A 63 -8.06 -12.62 -12.78
N ARG A 64 -6.95 -11.88 -12.85
CA ARG A 64 -6.93 -10.44 -12.54
C ARG A 64 -7.99 -9.67 -13.31
N LYS A 65 -8.18 -9.97 -14.61
CA LYS A 65 -9.16 -9.27 -15.45
C LYS A 65 -10.58 -9.48 -14.93
N GLU A 66 -10.96 -10.73 -14.65
CA GLU A 66 -12.28 -11.06 -14.10
C GLU A 66 -12.57 -10.33 -12.79
N LEU A 67 -11.56 -10.17 -11.93
CA LEU A 67 -11.72 -9.46 -10.65
C LEU A 67 -11.75 -7.94 -10.79
N MET A 68 -11.14 -7.38 -11.85
CA MET A 68 -11.03 -5.93 -12.03
C MET A 68 -12.09 -5.35 -12.96
N GLU A 69 -12.88 -6.19 -13.64
CA GLU A 69 -13.94 -5.78 -14.56
C GLU A 69 -15.32 -6.34 -14.12
N VAL A 70 -15.62 -6.26 -12.82
CA VAL A 70 -16.90 -6.75 -12.28
C VAL A 70 -17.99 -5.69 -12.47
N THR A 71 -19.15 -6.13 -12.96
CA THR A 71 -20.32 -5.26 -13.16
C THR A 71 -21.08 -5.04 -11.85
N TYR A 72 -21.68 -3.86 -11.67
CA TYR A 72 -22.51 -3.52 -10.49
C TYR A 72 -23.56 -4.59 -10.16
N THR A 73 -24.25 -5.11 -11.18
CA THR A 73 -25.28 -6.14 -11.04
C THR A 73 -24.80 -7.45 -10.40
N VAL A 74 -23.48 -7.70 -10.38
CA VAL A 74 -22.89 -8.93 -9.85
C VAL A 74 -22.36 -8.72 -8.44
N TYR A 75 -21.55 -7.67 -8.19
CA TYR A 75 -21.02 -7.46 -6.85
C TYR A 75 -22.10 -6.95 -5.88
N SER A 76 -23.12 -6.23 -6.33
CA SER A 76 -24.26 -5.82 -5.46
C SER A 76 -25.10 -6.99 -4.94
N LEU A 77 -24.94 -8.20 -5.49
CA LEU A 77 -25.62 -9.41 -4.99
C LEU A 77 -25.11 -9.84 -3.61
N LEU A 78 -23.91 -9.41 -3.23
CA LEU A 78 -23.31 -9.72 -1.95
C LEU A 78 -23.21 -8.43 -1.11
N PRO A 79 -23.77 -8.43 0.12
CA PRO A 79 -23.62 -7.29 1.02
C PRO A 79 -22.14 -7.02 1.35
N SER A 80 -21.76 -5.75 1.43
CA SER A 80 -20.38 -5.32 1.73
C SER A 80 -19.86 -5.91 3.04
N SER A 81 -20.70 -5.98 4.08
CA SER A 81 -20.35 -6.57 5.38
C SER A 81 -19.94 -8.03 5.28
N LEU A 82 -20.58 -8.81 4.40
CA LEU A 82 -20.28 -10.22 4.20
C LEU A 82 -19.06 -10.40 3.29
N ALA A 83 -18.92 -9.55 2.27
CA ALA A 83 -17.73 -9.48 1.42
C ALA A 83 -16.47 -9.14 2.24
N GLU A 84 -16.58 -8.22 3.20
CA GLU A 84 -15.50 -7.84 4.13
C GLU A 84 -15.17 -8.97 5.11
N LYS A 85 -16.19 -9.48 5.81
CA LYS A 85 -16.05 -10.54 6.83
C LYS A 85 -15.30 -11.75 6.29
N HIS A 86 -15.71 -12.22 5.10
CA HIS A 86 -15.12 -13.41 4.49
C HIS A 86 -13.96 -13.11 3.54
N ARG A 87 -13.66 -11.82 3.31
CA ARG A 87 -12.70 -11.35 2.30
C ARG A 87 -12.92 -12.07 0.96
N VAL A 88 -14.09 -11.83 0.35
CA VAL A 88 -14.51 -12.45 -0.92
C VAL A 88 -15.10 -11.44 -1.88
N ILE A 89 -15.06 -11.73 -3.18
CA ILE A 89 -15.68 -10.87 -4.21
C ILE A 89 -16.46 -11.72 -5.22
N PRO A 90 -17.76 -11.46 -5.46
CA PRO A 90 -18.47 -12.05 -6.57
C PRO A 90 -18.02 -11.38 -7.87
N PHE A 91 -17.76 -12.16 -8.91
CA PHE A 91 -17.28 -11.60 -10.19
C PHE A 91 -18.07 -12.07 -11.41
N LYS A 92 -18.85 -13.15 -11.29
CA LYS A 92 -19.67 -13.67 -12.39
C LYS A 92 -20.95 -14.33 -11.87
N LEU A 93 -22.08 -14.05 -12.51
CA LEU A 93 -23.33 -14.77 -12.29
C LEU A 93 -23.76 -15.43 -13.59
N GLU A 94 -23.92 -16.76 -13.58
CA GLU A 94 -24.45 -17.52 -14.71
C GLU A 94 -25.56 -18.44 -14.24
N ASN A 95 -26.77 -18.24 -14.78
CA ASN A 95 -27.99 -18.94 -14.36
C ASN A 95 -28.29 -18.72 -12.87
N LYS A 96 -28.02 -19.74 -12.04
CA LYS A 96 -28.14 -19.71 -10.57
C LYS A 96 -26.79 -19.91 -9.87
N ARG A 97 -25.68 -19.88 -10.62
CA ARG A 97 -24.34 -20.08 -10.09
C ARG A 97 -23.62 -18.75 -9.95
N LEU A 98 -23.28 -18.39 -8.72
CA LEU A 98 -22.53 -17.19 -8.39
C LEU A 98 -21.06 -17.55 -8.19
N SER A 99 -20.21 -17.15 -9.12
CA SER A 99 -18.76 -17.31 -9.01
C SER A 99 -18.20 -16.28 -8.05
N ILE A 100 -17.58 -16.77 -6.98
CA ILE A 100 -16.99 -15.95 -5.92
C ILE A 100 -15.51 -16.26 -5.83
N ALA A 101 -14.68 -15.23 -5.89
CA ALA A 101 -13.25 -15.36 -5.64
C ALA A 101 -12.98 -15.28 -4.13
N MET A 102 -12.23 -16.26 -3.64
CA MET A 102 -11.92 -16.47 -2.24
C MET A 102 -10.42 -16.66 -2.06
N SER A 103 -9.90 -16.16 -0.94
CA SER A 103 -8.49 -16.34 -0.58
C SER A 103 -8.24 -17.72 0.04
N ASP A 104 -9.28 -18.34 0.60
CA ASP A 104 -9.30 -19.72 1.07
C ASP A 104 -10.61 -20.41 0.65
N PRO A 105 -10.60 -21.19 -0.44
CA PRO A 105 -11.79 -21.91 -0.92
C PRO A 105 -12.07 -23.18 -0.10
N THR A 106 -11.27 -23.49 0.92
CA THR A 106 -11.52 -24.62 1.84
C THR A 106 -12.37 -24.23 3.04
N ASP A 107 -12.71 -22.94 3.17
CA ASP A 107 -13.67 -22.46 4.16
C ASP A 107 -15.11 -22.75 3.70
N PHE A 108 -15.56 -23.98 3.96
CA PHE A 108 -16.92 -24.40 3.67
C PHE A 108 -17.96 -23.61 4.46
N THR A 109 -17.61 -23.10 5.65
CA THR A 109 -18.56 -22.30 6.47
C THR A 109 -18.86 -20.96 5.82
N ALA A 110 -17.84 -20.30 5.27
CA ALA A 110 -18.02 -19.10 4.47
C ALA A 110 -18.87 -19.39 3.22
N ILE A 111 -18.61 -20.48 2.51
CA ILE A 111 -19.37 -20.87 1.31
C ILE A 111 -20.85 -21.07 1.63
N ASP A 112 -21.17 -21.77 2.72
CA ASP A 112 -22.55 -22.03 3.14
C ASP A 112 -23.27 -20.74 3.56
N GLU A 113 -22.61 -19.85 4.31
CA GLU A 113 -23.17 -18.56 4.70
C GLU A 113 -23.43 -17.66 3.48
N LEU A 114 -22.49 -17.62 2.53
CA LEU A 114 -22.63 -16.89 1.26
C LEU A 114 -23.79 -17.45 0.43
N ALA A 115 -23.93 -18.78 0.35
CA ALA A 115 -25.04 -19.42 -0.35
C ALA A 115 -26.38 -19.08 0.29
N PHE A 116 -26.46 -19.12 1.62
CA PHE A 116 -27.67 -18.83 2.38
C PHE A 116 -28.13 -17.38 2.18
N VAL A 117 -27.22 -16.42 2.29
CA VAL A 117 -27.55 -14.98 2.18
C VAL A 117 -27.90 -14.58 0.75
N THR A 118 -27.16 -15.09 -0.22
CA THR A 118 -27.33 -14.69 -1.62
C THR A 118 -28.43 -15.49 -2.34
N GLY A 119 -28.80 -16.67 -1.84
CA GLY A 119 -29.78 -17.57 -2.47
C GLY A 119 -29.29 -18.25 -3.74
N TYR A 120 -27.99 -18.11 -4.08
CA TYR A 120 -27.37 -18.71 -5.26
C TYR A 120 -26.50 -19.92 -4.90
N ILE A 121 -26.24 -20.75 -5.92
CA ILE A 121 -25.26 -21.82 -5.82
C ILE A 121 -23.87 -21.19 -5.93
N ILE A 122 -23.10 -21.20 -4.85
CA ILE A 122 -21.75 -20.62 -4.84
C ILE A 122 -20.78 -21.52 -5.60
N GLN A 123 -20.05 -20.91 -6.52
CA GLN A 123 -18.92 -21.55 -7.20
C GLN A 123 -17.63 -20.87 -6.74
N PRO A 124 -16.84 -21.51 -5.86
CA PRO A 124 -15.62 -20.91 -5.33
C PRO A 124 -14.50 -20.90 -6.38
N PHE A 125 -13.81 -19.77 -6.48
CA PHE A 125 -12.59 -19.62 -7.26
C PHE A 125 -11.46 -19.17 -6.34
N ILE A 126 -10.26 -19.74 -6.53
CA ILE A 126 -9.08 -19.30 -5.77
C ILE A 126 -8.51 -18.02 -6.38
N ALA A 127 -8.21 -17.05 -5.52
CA ALA A 127 -7.46 -15.84 -5.88
C ALA A 127 -6.51 -15.42 -4.76
N PRO A 128 -5.42 -14.69 -5.06
CA PRO A 128 -4.55 -14.12 -4.03
C PRO A 128 -5.31 -13.12 -3.15
N ASP A 129 -5.02 -13.12 -1.85
CA ASP A 129 -5.64 -12.19 -0.88
C ASP A 129 -5.44 -10.73 -1.27
N ILE A 130 -4.22 -10.38 -1.74
CA ILE A 130 -3.91 -9.06 -2.29
C ILE A 130 -4.89 -8.63 -3.41
N ARG A 131 -5.29 -9.53 -4.31
CA ARG A 131 -6.23 -9.20 -5.40
C ARG A 131 -7.65 -9.02 -4.90
N ILE A 132 -8.07 -9.82 -3.94
CA ILE A 132 -9.38 -9.68 -3.33
C ILE A 132 -9.44 -8.35 -2.57
N ALA A 133 -8.40 -8.00 -1.80
CA ALA A 133 -8.28 -6.69 -1.17
C ALA A 133 -8.31 -5.54 -2.19
N PHE A 134 -7.69 -5.70 -3.37
CA PHE A 134 -7.81 -4.72 -4.46
C PHE A 134 -9.26 -4.55 -4.94
N ALA A 135 -9.97 -5.66 -5.15
CA ALA A 135 -11.35 -5.64 -5.61
C ALA A 135 -12.33 -5.09 -4.55
N LEU A 136 -12.15 -5.45 -3.28
CA LEU A 136 -12.99 -4.97 -2.17
C LEU A 136 -12.92 -3.44 -2.04
N GLU A 137 -11.73 -2.87 -2.14
CA GLU A 137 -11.56 -1.41 -2.13
C GLU A 137 -12.24 -0.77 -3.35
N LYS A 138 -12.09 -1.37 -4.54
CA LYS A 138 -12.65 -0.82 -5.77
C LYS A 138 -14.19 -0.80 -5.78
N TYR A 139 -14.84 -1.88 -5.34
CA TYR A 139 -16.29 -2.04 -5.51
C TYR A 139 -17.11 -1.74 -4.26
N TYR A 140 -16.57 -2.03 -3.08
CA TYR A 140 -17.27 -1.82 -1.81
C TYR A 140 -16.70 -0.66 -0.99
N GLN A 141 -15.64 0.00 -1.49
CA GLN A 141 -14.94 1.10 -0.78
C GLN A 141 -14.41 0.68 0.59
N ILE A 142 -14.17 -0.63 0.78
CA ILE A 142 -13.58 -1.18 2.00
C ILE A 142 -12.09 -0.83 1.97
N GLN A 143 -11.65 -0.01 2.91
CA GLN A 143 -10.25 0.36 2.98
C GLN A 143 -9.39 -0.86 3.29
N ARG A 144 -8.29 -1.00 2.56
CA ARG A 144 -7.27 -1.99 2.91
C ARG A 144 -6.61 -1.55 4.20
N ASP A 145 -6.37 -2.50 5.09
CA ASP A 145 -5.48 -2.29 6.23
C ASP A 145 -4.17 -1.66 5.72
N MET A 146 -3.77 -0.52 6.29
CA MET A 146 -2.57 0.20 5.87
C MET A 146 -1.35 -0.72 6.04
N ARG A 147 -0.78 -1.18 4.92
CA ARG A 147 0.36 -2.09 4.93
C ARG A 147 1.63 -1.26 4.90
N TYR A 148 2.49 -1.42 5.90
CA TYR A 148 3.86 -0.92 5.82
C TYR A 148 4.60 -1.77 4.78
N LEU A 149 4.60 -1.37 3.51
CA LEU A 149 5.55 -1.92 2.55
C LEU A 149 6.95 -1.60 3.08
N ARG A 150 7.74 -2.64 3.36
CA ARG A 150 9.15 -2.45 3.63
C ARG A 150 9.78 -1.96 2.33
N VAL A 151 10.12 -0.67 2.24
CA VAL A 151 11.05 -0.16 1.23
C VAL A 151 12.45 -0.67 1.60
N SER A 152 12.65 -1.98 1.61
CA SER A 152 13.93 -2.61 1.88
C SER A 152 14.44 -3.24 0.60
N GLY A 153 15.24 -2.46 -0.14
CA GLY A 153 16.04 -2.93 -1.27
C GLY A 153 15.26 -2.98 -2.57
N GLY A 154 15.81 -2.32 -3.60
CA GLY A 154 15.15 -2.11 -4.88
C GLY A 154 14.60 -3.38 -5.52
N PHE A 155 13.60 -3.17 -6.38
CA PHE A 155 13.17 -4.13 -7.39
C PHE A 155 14.40 -4.78 -8.04
N LYS A 156 14.76 -6.00 -7.62
CA LYS A 156 15.58 -6.87 -8.45
C LYS A 156 14.69 -7.27 -9.62
N SER A 157 14.85 -6.55 -10.71
CA SER A 157 14.41 -6.98 -12.04
C SER A 157 14.74 -8.47 -12.18
N ALA A 158 13.72 -9.27 -12.44
CA ALA A 158 13.86 -10.70 -12.60
C ALA A 158 14.92 -10.98 -13.68
N ALA A 159 15.99 -11.67 -13.29
CA ALA A 159 16.90 -12.28 -14.23
C ALA A 159 16.08 -13.23 -15.13
N ALA A 160 16.09 -12.95 -16.42
CA ALA A 160 15.57 -13.85 -17.44
C ALA A 160 16.21 -15.25 -17.33
N PRO A 161 15.49 -16.32 -17.68
CA PRO A 161 16.04 -17.67 -17.62
C PRO A 161 17.20 -17.81 -18.62
N LYS A 162 18.36 -18.25 -18.13
CA LYS A 162 19.54 -18.54 -18.96
C LYS A 162 19.26 -19.73 -19.90
N GLN A 163 19.26 -19.49 -21.20
CA GLN A 163 19.48 -20.53 -22.21
C GLN A 163 20.91 -20.42 -22.75
N GLY A 164 21.58 -21.57 -22.80
CA GLY A 164 22.48 -22.00 -23.88
C GLY A 164 23.64 -21.11 -24.31
N THR A 165 24.84 -21.58 -24.03
CA THR A 165 26.17 -21.21 -24.55
C THR A 165 26.22 -20.92 -26.07
N LEU A 166 26.97 -19.88 -26.48
CA LEU A 166 27.89 -19.78 -27.64
C LEU A 166 28.65 -18.42 -27.57
N PRO A 167 29.79 -18.26 -28.27
CA PRO A 167 30.96 -17.50 -27.79
C PRO A 167 31.07 -16.03 -28.26
N ASP A 168 31.77 -15.27 -27.43
CA ASP A 168 32.62 -14.09 -27.66
C ASP A 168 32.67 -13.50 -29.09
N GLU A 169 31.92 -12.42 -29.34
CA GLU A 169 32.32 -11.29 -30.20
C GLU A 169 31.66 -9.98 -29.67
N GLY A 170 32.40 -8.86 -29.71
CA GLY A 170 32.04 -7.55 -29.14
C GLY A 170 30.84 -6.84 -29.79
N PRO A 171 30.42 -5.70 -29.22
CA PRO A 171 29.02 -5.23 -29.27
C PRO A 171 28.69 -4.44 -30.54
N THR A 172 27.46 -4.60 -31.03
CA THR A 172 26.79 -3.61 -31.88
C THR A 172 25.40 -3.42 -31.29
N HIS A 173 25.23 -2.38 -30.46
CA HIS A 173 23.93 -2.00 -29.93
C HIS A 173 23.42 -0.78 -30.70
N ASP A 174 22.40 -1.00 -31.53
CA ASP A 174 21.63 0.10 -32.14
C ASP A 174 20.85 0.87 -31.06
N PRO A 175 20.68 2.20 -31.20
CA PRO A 175 19.96 3.03 -30.23
C PRO A 175 18.47 2.67 -30.16
N ILE A 176 17.94 2.62 -28.94
CA ILE A 176 16.50 2.46 -28.69
C ILE A 176 15.82 3.81 -28.91
N ALA A 177 14.95 3.90 -29.91
CA ALA A 177 14.12 5.06 -30.16
C ALA A 177 12.75 4.91 -29.46
N VAL A 178 12.41 5.86 -28.59
CA VAL A 178 11.09 5.93 -27.94
C VAL A 178 10.33 7.15 -28.46
N THR A 179 9.17 6.92 -29.08
CA THR A 179 8.29 8.00 -29.56
C THR A 179 7.18 8.25 -28.55
N TYR A 180 7.12 9.47 -28.00
CA TYR A 180 6.04 9.94 -27.14
C TYR A 180 5.15 10.94 -27.88
N ARG A 181 3.83 10.87 -27.72
CA ARG A 181 2.90 11.87 -28.26
C ARG A 181 2.56 12.87 -27.16
N LYS A 182 2.94 14.14 -27.34
CA LYS A 182 2.53 15.24 -26.44
C LYS A 182 1.02 15.48 -26.53
N GLU A 183 0.47 16.12 -25.51
CA GLU A 183 -0.96 16.47 -25.43
C GLU A 183 -1.41 17.40 -26.57
N ASP A 184 -0.48 18.15 -27.18
CA ASP A 184 -0.74 19.01 -28.34
C ASP A 184 -0.69 18.28 -29.70
N GLY A 185 -0.47 16.95 -29.69
CA GLY A 185 -0.44 16.10 -30.87
C GLY A 185 0.92 15.95 -31.56
N GLU A 186 1.94 16.71 -31.16
CA GLU A 186 3.31 16.55 -31.67
C GLU A 186 3.99 15.28 -31.13
N LEU A 187 4.71 14.58 -32.00
CA LEU A 187 5.49 13.38 -31.68
C LEU A 187 6.92 13.79 -31.32
N LEU A 188 7.38 13.33 -30.16
CA LEU A 188 8.73 13.55 -29.65
C LEU A 188 9.48 12.22 -29.66
N ASN A 189 10.46 12.11 -30.55
CA ASN A 189 11.35 10.95 -30.63
C ASN A 189 12.58 11.20 -29.76
N ILE A 190 12.80 10.33 -28.79
CA ILE A 190 13.98 10.36 -27.94
C ILE A 190 14.82 9.14 -28.30
N GLU A 191 16.03 9.38 -28.80
CA GLU A 191 17.05 8.36 -29.07
C GLU A 191 18.03 8.34 -27.90
N ILE A 192 18.14 7.20 -27.22
CA ILE A 192 19.04 7.02 -26.08
C ILE A 192 20.28 6.27 -26.57
N PRO A 193 21.49 6.87 -26.54
CA PRO A 193 22.73 6.19 -26.89
C PRO A 193 23.06 5.09 -25.87
N ALA A 194 23.65 3.99 -26.33
CA ALA A 194 23.90 2.79 -25.54
C ALA A 194 25.07 2.89 -24.55
N GLU A 195 25.81 4.01 -24.52
CA GLU A 195 26.98 4.22 -23.67
C GLU A 195 26.69 5.35 -22.67
N PHE A 196 26.26 5.01 -21.46
CA PHE A 196 26.08 5.96 -20.36
C PHE A 196 27.08 5.62 -19.24
N GLU A 197 28.27 6.21 -19.30
CA GLU A 197 29.30 6.10 -18.26
C GLU A 197 29.10 7.15 -17.15
N GLY A 198 28.48 6.74 -16.03
CA GLY A 198 28.57 7.44 -14.74
C GLY A 198 27.90 8.82 -14.63
N PHE A 199 27.46 9.17 -13.41
CA PHE A 199 27.05 10.55 -13.09
C PHE A 199 28.29 11.44 -13.02
N GLY A 200 28.74 11.95 -14.17
CA GLY A 200 29.58 13.14 -14.23
C GLY A 200 28.79 14.35 -13.73
N SER A 201 29.48 15.29 -13.08
CA SER A 201 28.92 16.52 -12.50
C SER A 201 27.86 17.16 -13.40
N LEU A 202 26.71 17.51 -12.81
CA LEU A 202 25.67 18.26 -13.52
C LEU A 202 26.30 19.49 -14.20
N PRO A 203 25.93 19.82 -15.45
CA PRO A 203 26.25 21.12 -16.02
C PRO A 203 25.65 22.21 -15.13
N ASP A 204 26.36 23.32 -14.94
CA ASP A 204 25.82 24.50 -14.28
C ASP A 204 24.53 24.91 -15.02
N LEU A 205 23.41 24.77 -14.31
CA LEU A 205 22.10 25.20 -14.79
C LEU A 205 22.13 26.73 -14.98
N PRO A 206 21.57 27.26 -16.08
CA PRO A 206 21.51 28.70 -16.30
C PRO A 206 20.80 29.39 -15.12
N GLU A 207 21.43 30.42 -14.56
CA GLU A 207 21.02 31.15 -13.35
C GLU A 207 19.69 31.93 -13.46
N GLU A 208 18.98 31.86 -14.60
CA GLU A 208 17.80 32.71 -14.87
C GLU A 208 16.44 31.99 -14.83
N LEU A 209 16.32 30.85 -14.14
CA LEU A 209 14.99 30.25 -13.88
C LEU A 209 14.63 30.12 -12.39
N VAL A 210 15.33 30.85 -11.52
CA VAL A 210 14.89 31.07 -10.13
C VAL A 210 14.01 32.31 -10.07
N THR A 211 12.79 32.21 -10.61
CA THR A 211 11.69 33.09 -10.21
C THR A 211 10.37 32.49 -10.68
N GLN A 212 9.91 31.48 -9.94
CA GLN A 212 8.50 31.29 -9.57
C GLN A 212 8.37 30.10 -8.62
N GLU A 213 8.89 30.29 -7.41
CA GLU A 213 8.30 29.64 -6.26
C GLU A 213 6.94 30.29 -5.94
N GLU A 214 6.02 29.48 -5.42
CA GLU A 214 4.76 29.86 -4.75
C GLU A 214 3.52 30.16 -5.59
N LYS A 215 2.87 29.07 -6.04
CA LYS A 215 1.42 28.90 -5.84
C LYS A 215 1.07 27.43 -5.56
N LEU A 216 1.09 27.11 -4.26
CA LEU A 216 0.34 26.03 -3.59
C LEU A 216 0.25 24.67 -4.34
N GLY A 217 1.38 23.98 -4.48
CA GLY A 217 1.36 22.54 -4.71
C GLY A 217 1.17 21.82 -3.37
N ARG A 218 -0.03 21.27 -3.11
CA ARG A 218 -0.32 20.35 -1.98
C ARG A 218 0.90 19.48 -1.66
N TYR A 219 1.32 19.44 -0.39
CA TYR A 219 2.29 18.45 0.04
C TYR A 219 1.62 17.08 -0.10
N THR A 220 2.04 16.30 -1.11
CA THR A 220 1.60 14.90 -1.23
C THR A 220 2.25 14.08 -0.12
N ILE A 221 1.59 13.00 0.32
CA ILE A 221 2.11 12.07 1.33
C ILE A 221 3.51 11.56 0.97
N ASP A 222 3.81 11.44 -0.33
CA ASP A 222 5.13 11.06 -0.84
C ASP A 222 6.21 12.10 -0.51
N LYS A 223 5.89 13.40 -0.67
CA LYS A 223 6.81 14.50 -0.31
C LYS A 223 7.03 14.58 1.20
N LEU A 224 5.99 14.33 1.99
CA LEU A 224 6.07 14.27 3.45
C LEU A 224 7.00 13.14 3.91
N SER A 225 6.86 11.96 3.30
CA SER A 225 7.69 10.78 3.60
C SER A 225 9.16 11.02 3.26
N PHE A 226 9.43 11.66 2.12
CA PHE A 226 10.80 12.03 1.73
C PHE A 226 11.41 13.07 2.68
N ALA A 227 10.63 14.08 3.08
CA ALA A 227 11.06 15.11 4.02
C ALA A 227 11.39 14.53 5.41
N PHE A 228 10.59 13.58 5.91
CA PHE A 228 10.91 12.87 7.15
C PHE A 228 12.15 11.99 7.06
N ALA A 229 12.39 11.35 5.92
CA ALA A 229 13.60 10.55 5.72
C ALA A 229 14.88 11.40 5.67
N ALA A 230 14.76 12.67 5.26
CA ALA A 230 15.87 13.62 5.20
C ALA A 230 16.13 14.35 6.54
N ALA A 231 15.10 14.46 7.39
CA ALA A 231 15.20 15.14 8.68
C ALA A 231 16.16 14.42 9.63
N ARG A 232 17.09 15.18 10.22
CA ARG A 232 18.10 14.67 11.15
C ARG A 232 17.80 15.06 12.59
N GLU A 233 17.02 16.11 12.77
CA GLU A 233 16.69 16.65 14.08
C GLU A 233 15.19 16.56 14.38
N ARG A 234 14.88 16.46 15.68
CA ARG A 234 13.49 16.35 16.15
C ARG A 234 12.67 17.59 15.82
N ASP A 235 13.27 18.77 15.86
CA ASP A 235 12.60 20.01 15.52
C ASP A 235 12.25 20.10 14.03
N GLU A 236 13.13 19.61 13.14
CA GLU A 236 12.85 19.53 11.69
C GLU A 236 11.62 18.64 11.41
N ILE A 237 11.52 17.51 12.09
CA ILE A 237 10.37 16.60 11.99
C ILE A 237 9.09 17.32 12.46
N ALA A 238 9.15 18.04 13.58
CA ALA A 238 7.99 18.76 14.11
C ALA A 238 7.50 19.86 13.15
N ASP A 239 8.44 20.60 12.54
CA ASP A 239 8.14 21.69 11.63
C ASP A 239 7.55 21.16 10.29
N ILE A 240 8.11 20.07 9.76
CA ILE A 240 7.58 19.38 8.57
C ILE A 240 6.15 18.90 8.81
N PHE A 241 5.89 18.28 9.98
CA PHE A 241 4.58 17.73 10.30
C PHE A 241 3.52 18.82 10.52
N ILE A 242 3.87 19.90 11.24
CA ILE A 242 2.95 21.02 11.47
C ILE A 242 2.63 21.77 10.18
N LYS A 243 3.62 21.96 9.31
CA LYS A 243 3.41 22.59 8.00
C LYS A 243 2.44 21.77 7.15
N TYR A 244 2.53 20.44 7.20
CA TYR A 244 1.58 19.55 6.54
C TYR A 244 0.17 19.65 7.16
N LEU A 245 0.06 19.58 8.48
CA LEU A 245 -1.23 19.70 9.18
C LEU A 245 -1.93 21.03 8.87
N GLY A 246 -1.19 22.12 8.74
CA GLY A 246 -1.74 23.43 8.39
C GLY A 246 -2.32 23.54 6.97
N GLN A 247 -2.07 22.57 6.09
CA GLN A 247 -2.69 22.51 4.75
C GLN A 247 -4.05 21.81 4.77
N GLU A 248 -4.20 20.81 5.64
CA GLU A 248 -5.40 19.96 5.71
C GLU A 248 -6.38 20.46 6.80
N PHE A 249 -5.87 21.11 7.84
CA PHE A 249 -6.66 21.54 9.00
C PHE A 249 -6.45 23.03 9.29
N THR A 250 -7.53 23.69 9.70
CA THR A 250 -7.50 25.12 10.09
C THR A 250 -6.59 25.36 11.29
N THR A 251 -6.49 24.40 12.21
CA THR A 251 -5.62 24.47 13.39
C THR A 251 -5.00 23.09 13.64
N GLY A 252 -3.70 23.05 13.92
CA GLY A 252 -2.98 21.84 14.29
C GLY A 252 -1.96 22.13 15.39
N ALA A 253 -1.74 21.19 16.30
CA ALA A 253 -0.80 21.36 17.41
C ALA A 253 -0.09 20.04 17.75
N LEU A 254 1.20 20.14 18.05
CA LEU A 254 2.08 19.07 18.50
C LEU A 254 2.44 19.29 19.95
N PHE A 255 2.27 18.27 20.78
CA PHE A 255 2.64 18.28 22.18
C PHE A 255 3.74 17.24 22.45
N ILE A 256 4.66 17.54 23.35
CA ILE A 256 5.61 16.58 23.92
C ILE A 256 5.13 16.20 25.32
N VAL A 257 5.00 14.90 25.56
CA VAL A 257 4.70 14.38 26.90
C VAL A 257 5.98 14.28 27.72
N ARG A 258 6.04 14.96 28.87
CA ARG A 258 7.12 14.89 29.86
C ARG A 258 6.54 14.59 31.23
N GLY A 259 6.77 13.37 31.72
CA GLY A 259 6.26 12.94 33.03
C GLY A 259 4.72 12.97 33.07
N ASN A 260 4.15 13.85 33.89
CA ASN A 260 2.70 14.02 34.05
C ASN A 260 2.14 15.27 33.34
N ALA A 261 2.86 15.82 32.36
CA ALA A 261 2.43 16.99 31.61
C ALA A 261 2.65 16.83 30.11
N ALA A 262 1.72 17.32 29.30
CA ALA A 262 1.87 17.52 27.87
C ALA A 262 2.23 18.99 27.63
N VAL A 263 3.45 19.25 27.15
CA VAL A 263 3.95 20.59 26.85
C VAL A 263 3.79 20.85 25.37
N GLY A 264 3.26 22.02 24.98
CA GLY A 264 3.19 22.42 23.59
C GLY A 264 4.57 22.46 22.95
N TRP A 265 4.68 22.05 21.70
CA TRP A 265 5.95 22.05 20.97
C TRP A 265 5.88 22.95 19.74
N ARG A 266 4.89 22.71 18.87
CA ARG A 266 4.62 23.51 17.67
C ARG A 266 3.12 23.55 17.39
N ALA A 267 2.62 24.66 16.90
CA ALA A 267 1.22 24.78 16.48
C ALA A 267 1.10 25.63 15.22
N VAL A 268 0.05 25.40 14.45
CA VAL A 268 -0.33 26.18 13.26
C VAL A 268 -1.81 26.55 13.37
N THR A 269 -2.16 27.78 13.02
CA THR A 269 -3.55 28.22 12.88
C THR A 269 -3.67 29.09 11.64
N GLY A 270 -4.63 28.79 10.77
CA GLY A 270 -4.81 29.51 9.51
C GLY A 270 -3.62 29.43 8.55
N GLY A 271 -2.77 28.41 8.70
CA GLY A 271 -1.53 28.26 7.92
C GLY A 271 -0.31 29.00 8.50
N GLU A 272 -0.47 29.78 9.56
CA GLU A 272 0.62 30.48 10.24
C GLU A 272 1.10 29.73 11.49
N LEU A 273 2.42 29.65 11.65
CA LEU A 273 3.04 28.99 12.81
C LEU A 273 2.89 29.86 14.06
N LEU A 274 2.33 29.29 15.13
CA LEU A 274 2.12 29.98 16.40
C LEU A 274 3.41 30.03 17.22
N SER A 275 4.02 31.21 17.30
CA SER A 275 5.12 31.49 18.21
C SER A 275 4.61 31.58 19.67
N GLY A 276 5.31 30.95 20.61
CA GLY A 276 4.93 30.93 22.03
C GLY A 276 4.10 29.71 22.49
N PHE A 277 3.70 28.82 21.58
CA PHE A 277 3.01 27.57 21.96
C PHE A 277 3.83 26.65 22.88
N GLY A 278 5.16 26.81 22.87
CA GLY A 278 6.09 26.09 23.74
C GLY A 278 5.87 26.32 25.24
N GLU A 279 5.16 27.38 25.63
CA GLU A 279 4.89 27.74 27.02
C GLU A 279 3.61 27.09 27.55
N LEU A 280 2.78 26.51 26.66
CA LEU A 280 1.55 25.83 27.04
C LEU A 280 1.87 24.49 27.71
N SER A 281 1.33 24.24 28.90
CA SER A 281 1.50 22.97 29.61
C SER A 281 0.18 22.48 30.17
N LEU A 282 -0.22 21.27 29.76
CA LEU A 282 -1.43 20.59 30.21
C LEU A 282 -1.06 19.47 31.18
N LEU A 283 -1.64 19.50 32.37
CA LEU A 283 -1.41 18.46 33.39
C LEU A 283 -2.27 17.22 33.10
N LEU A 284 -1.62 16.07 32.90
CA LEU A 284 -2.27 14.78 32.60
C LEU A 284 -2.89 14.11 33.84
N GLY A 285 -2.76 14.71 35.02
CA GLY A 285 -3.38 14.23 36.26
C GLY A 285 -4.89 14.45 36.35
N LYS A 286 -5.46 15.27 35.45
CA LYS A 286 -6.90 15.58 35.42
C LYS A 286 -7.60 14.96 34.22
N PRO A 287 -8.91 14.66 34.31
CA PRO A 287 -9.67 14.12 33.18
C PRO A 287 -9.63 15.07 31.97
N SER A 288 -9.00 14.63 30.89
CA SER A 288 -8.85 15.40 29.65
C SER A 288 -8.70 14.43 28.48
N VAL A 289 -9.01 14.90 27.26
CA VAL A 289 -8.84 14.08 26.04
C VAL A 289 -7.37 13.68 25.87
N MET A 290 -6.44 14.55 26.30
CA MET A 290 -5.00 14.29 26.27
C MET A 290 -4.60 13.17 27.23
N ARG A 291 -5.20 13.08 28.41
CA ARG A 291 -4.97 11.97 29.34
C ARG A 291 -5.43 10.64 28.73
N ASP A 292 -6.63 10.61 28.16
CA ASP A 292 -7.18 9.40 27.56
C ASP A 292 -6.33 8.90 26.39
N ILE A 293 -5.86 9.81 25.52
CA ILE A 293 -4.95 9.47 24.41
C ILE A 293 -3.62 8.90 24.94
N VAL A 294 -3.06 9.49 25.99
CA VAL A 294 -1.78 9.05 26.57
C VAL A 294 -1.92 7.69 27.28
N GLU A 295 -3.00 7.47 28.03
CA GLU A 295 -3.25 6.20 28.74
C GLU A 295 -3.60 5.06 27.76
N THR A 296 -4.45 5.33 26.76
CA THR A 296 -4.92 4.29 25.82
C THR A 296 -3.98 4.04 24.65
N ARG A 297 -3.02 4.95 24.40
CA ARG A 297 -2.17 4.98 23.19
C ARG A 297 -2.98 4.91 21.88
N ASN A 298 -4.23 5.35 21.91
CA ASN A 298 -5.13 5.40 20.77
C ASN A 298 -5.49 6.85 20.44
N PHE A 299 -5.91 7.06 19.19
CA PHE A 299 -6.40 8.34 18.74
C PHE A 299 -7.85 8.54 19.20
N SER A 300 -8.20 9.78 19.57
CA SER A 300 -9.57 10.15 19.91
C SER A 300 -10.21 10.89 18.73
N MET A 301 -11.41 10.46 18.32
CA MET A 301 -12.21 11.13 17.30
C MET A 301 -13.54 11.60 17.88
N GLY A 302 -13.95 12.83 17.54
CA GLY A 302 -15.20 13.42 18.01
C GLY A 302 -15.00 14.81 18.61
N ALA A 303 -16.09 15.43 19.02
CA ALA A 303 -16.04 16.73 19.69
C ALA A 303 -15.28 16.61 21.02
N LEU A 304 -14.40 17.58 21.30
CA LEU A 304 -13.70 17.65 22.58
C LEU A 304 -14.72 17.66 23.71
N ILE A 305 -14.57 16.73 24.66
CA ILE A 305 -15.38 16.69 25.87
C ILE A 305 -15.22 18.04 26.56
N ASN A 306 -16.32 18.66 26.95
CA ASN A 306 -16.30 20.02 27.47
C ASN A 306 -15.79 20.05 28.93
N THR A 307 -14.48 19.86 29.13
CA THR A 307 -13.79 19.98 30.41
C THR A 307 -13.06 21.32 30.49
N PRO A 308 -12.87 21.90 31.70
CA PRO A 308 -12.10 23.13 31.88
C PRO A 308 -10.71 23.05 31.25
N GLU A 309 -10.07 21.88 31.30
CA GLU A 309 -8.75 21.61 30.76
C GLU A 309 -8.73 21.52 29.22
N ASN A 310 -9.85 21.16 28.58
CA ASN A 310 -9.97 21.14 27.11
C ASN A 310 -10.38 22.51 26.52
N ARG A 311 -10.66 23.52 27.37
CA ARG A 311 -10.98 24.90 26.96
C ARG A 311 -9.76 25.84 27.01
N GLN A 312 -8.65 25.40 27.59
CA GLN A 312 -7.38 26.13 27.66
C GLN A 312 -6.57 25.91 26.39
#